data_AF-A0A7S4CJ39-F1
#
_entry.id   AF-A0A7S4CJ39-F1
#
_cell.length_a   1.000
_cell.length_b   1.000
_cell.length_c   1.000
_cell.angle_alpha   90.00
_cell.angle_beta   90.00
_cell.angle_gamma   90.00
#
_symmetry.space_group_name_H-M   'P 1'
#
loop_
_entity.id
_entity.type
_entity.pdbx_description
1 polymer ?
#
loop_
_entity_poly.entity_id
_entity_poly.type
_entity_poly.pdbx_seq_one_letter_code
_entity_poly.pdbx_strand_id
1 'polypeptide(L)'
;VGVTCNSAVSLNTEPFDVVIMDECSQCLEPLALVPLCKAKAGRMVAVGDPQQLPPTLSSQSGESQGLEKTMFLRLANAGADPVMLRTQYRCHPSISHISNSLFYGGRLQDGAAVVDRPP
;
A
#
# COMPACT_ATOMS: atom_id res chain seq x y z
N VAL A 1 -3.88 11.01 14.59
CA VAL A 1 -4.20 9.76 15.31
C VAL A 1 -3.69 8.60 14.46
N GLY A 2 -2.90 7.68 15.02
CA GLY A 2 -2.39 6.50 14.29
C GLY A 2 -2.96 5.22 14.89
N VAL A 3 -3.61 4.40 14.06
CA VAL A 3 -4.23 3.13 14.43
C VAL A 3 -4.18 2.16 13.26
N THR A 4 -4.37 0.86 13.53
CA THR A 4 -4.61 -0.11 12.46
C THR A 4 -6.00 0.10 11.83
N CYS A 5 -6.20 -0.40 10.61
CA CYS A 5 -7.49 -0.30 9.91
C CYS A 5 -8.64 -0.85 10.74
N ASN A 6 -8.45 -2.00 11.40
CA ASN A 6 -9.49 -2.60 12.24
C ASN A 6 -9.74 -1.76 13.52
N SER A 7 -8.68 -1.28 14.18
CA SER A 7 -8.82 -0.47 15.40
C SER A 7 -9.44 0.91 15.15
N ALA A 8 -9.50 1.38 13.91
CA ALA A 8 -10.20 2.62 13.57
C ALA A 8 -11.70 2.60 13.91
N VAL A 9 -12.31 1.41 14.05
CA VAL A 9 -13.70 1.28 14.51
C VAL A 9 -13.91 1.88 15.90
N SER A 10 -12.91 1.78 16.78
CA SER A 10 -12.96 2.23 18.17
C SER A 10 -12.67 3.73 18.33
N LEU A 11 -12.34 4.43 17.24
CA LEU A 11 -12.16 5.88 17.26
C LEU A 11 -13.50 6.59 17.38
N ASN A 12 -13.81 7.04 18.60
CA ASN A 12 -14.92 7.94 18.90
C ASN A 12 -14.44 9.39 18.80
N THR A 13 -14.18 9.83 17.57
CA THR A 13 -13.78 11.20 17.24
C THR A 13 -14.66 11.73 16.14
N GLU A 14 -14.69 13.06 15.98
CA GLU A 14 -15.19 13.68 14.77
C GLU A 14 -14.44 13.15 13.53
N PRO A 15 -15.08 13.16 12.35
CA PRO A 15 -14.44 12.76 11.11
C PRO A 15 -13.17 13.59 10.81
N PHE A 16 -12.16 12.95 10.24
CA PHE A 16 -10.89 13.57 9.85
C PHE A 16 -10.99 14.19 8.46
N ASP A 17 -10.34 15.34 8.22
CA ASP A 17 -10.35 15.97 6.89
C ASP A 17 -9.66 15.12 5.81
N VAL A 18 -8.67 14.31 6.23
CA VAL A 18 -7.90 13.39 5.37
C VAL A 18 -7.55 12.14 6.17
N VAL A 19 -7.63 10.98 5.52
CA VAL A 19 -7.07 9.72 6.03
C VAL A 19 -5.88 9.31 5.16
N ILE A 20 -4.77 8.97 5.79
CA ILE A 20 -3.60 8.41 5.11
C ILE A 20 -3.53 6.93 5.50
N MET A 21 -3.50 6.05 4.51
CA MET A 21 -3.31 4.63 4.75
C MET A 21 -1.98 4.18 4.16
N ASP A 22 -1.13 3.60 5.01
CA ASP A 22 0.09 2.94 4.60
C ASP A 22 -0.13 1.44 4.40
N GLU A 23 0.70 0.80 3.59
CA GLU A 23 0.58 -0.62 3.21
C GLU A 23 -0.82 -1.02 2.67
N CYS A 24 -1.48 -0.09 1.99
CA CYS A 24 -2.85 -0.26 1.48
C CYS A 24 -2.98 -1.42 0.48
N SER A 25 -1.89 -1.80 -0.21
CA SER A 25 -1.87 -2.96 -1.11
C SER A 25 -1.94 -4.31 -0.39
N GLN A 26 -1.66 -4.34 0.93
CA GLN A 26 -1.77 -5.53 1.77
C GLN A 26 -3.11 -5.60 2.51
N CYS A 27 -3.96 -4.57 2.40
CA CYS A 27 -5.22 -4.47 3.12
C CYS A 27 -6.39 -5.02 2.30
N LEU A 28 -7.19 -5.91 2.92
CA LEU A 28 -8.48 -6.31 2.35
C LEU A 28 -9.37 -5.08 2.19
N GLU A 29 -10.07 -5.00 1.06
CA GLU A 29 -10.92 -3.84 0.77
C GLU A 29 -11.94 -3.52 1.89
N PRO A 30 -12.65 -4.50 2.49
CA PRO A 30 -13.57 -4.21 3.60
C PRO A 30 -12.88 -3.58 4.81
N LEU A 31 -11.65 -3.98 5.13
CA LEU A 31 -10.88 -3.41 6.23
C LEU A 31 -10.45 -1.97 5.93
N ALA A 32 -10.11 -1.71 4.67
CA ALA A 32 -9.73 -0.39 4.19
C ALA A 32 -10.89 0.64 4.25
N LEU A 33 -12.14 0.17 4.17
CA LEU A 33 -13.32 1.02 4.31
C LEU A 33 -13.52 1.54 5.74
N VAL A 34 -13.08 0.80 6.77
CA VAL A 34 -13.25 1.18 8.18
C VAL A 34 -12.64 2.55 8.50
N PRO A 35 -11.36 2.83 8.20
CA PRO A 35 -10.80 4.17 8.36
C PRO A 35 -11.34 5.16 7.34
N LEU A 36 -11.70 4.74 6.11
CA LEU A 36 -12.28 5.64 5.10
C LEU A 36 -13.62 6.25 5.54
N CYS A 37 -14.45 5.48 6.24
CA CYS A 37 -15.71 5.97 6.84
C CYS A 37 -15.48 7.05 7.91
N LYS A 38 -14.25 7.20 8.41
CA LYS A 38 -13.86 8.28 9.33
C LYS A 38 -13.32 9.51 8.59
N ALA A 39 -13.20 9.49 7.26
CA ALA A 39 -12.76 10.62 6.46
C ALA A 39 -13.94 11.51 6.03
N LYS A 40 -13.83 12.83 6.24
CA LYS A 40 -14.75 13.82 5.66
C LYS A 40 -14.69 13.72 4.14
N ALA A 41 -15.86 13.59 3.53
CA ALA A 41 -16.02 13.49 2.07
C ALA A 41 -15.16 12.39 1.41
N GLY A 42 -14.77 11.34 2.15
CA GLY A 42 -14.00 10.22 1.60
C GLY A 42 -12.59 10.57 1.12
N ARG A 43 -12.00 11.68 1.59
CA ARG A 43 -10.65 12.08 1.18
C ARG A 43 -9.59 11.16 1.79
N MET A 44 -8.85 10.48 0.93
CA MET A 44 -7.84 9.52 1.36
C MET A 44 -6.57 9.62 0.50
N VAL A 45 -5.42 9.44 1.14
CA VAL A 45 -4.15 9.13 0.48
C VAL A 45 -3.82 7.67 0.75
N ALA A 46 -3.76 6.86 -0.30
CA ALA A 46 -3.38 5.46 -0.21
C ALA A 46 -1.91 5.29 -0.62
N VAL A 47 -1.11 4.72 0.26
CA VAL A 47 0.29 4.37 0.03
C VAL A 47 0.38 2.85 0.07
N GLY A 48 1.08 2.27 -0.90
CA GLY A 48 1.22 0.83 -1.02
C GLY A 48 1.94 0.45 -2.30
N ASP A 49 2.20 -0.84 -2.40
CA ASP A 49 2.94 -1.44 -3.49
C ASP A 49 2.28 -2.75 -3.95
N PRO A 50 1.63 -2.76 -5.13
CA PRO A 50 1.00 -3.96 -5.68
C PRO A 50 1.98 -5.10 -6.01
N GLN A 51 3.28 -4.83 -6.09
CA GLN A 51 4.31 -5.85 -6.36
C GLN A 51 4.81 -6.54 -5.09
N GLN A 52 4.38 -6.08 -3.90
CA GLN A 52 4.72 -6.69 -2.62
C GLN A 52 3.65 -7.73 -2.21
N LEU A 53 3.63 -8.10 -0.93
CA LEU A 53 2.75 -9.14 -0.41
C LEU A 53 1.27 -8.80 -0.66
N PRO A 54 0.46 -9.73 -1.18
CA PRO A 54 -0.97 -9.57 -1.22
C PRO A 54 -1.59 -9.72 0.19
N PRO A 55 -2.86 -9.33 0.39
CA PRO A 55 -3.56 -9.58 1.63
C PRO A 55 -3.64 -11.07 1.96
N THR A 56 -3.49 -11.39 3.25
CA THR A 56 -3.62 -12.78 3.72
C THR A 56 -5.10 -13.15 3.89
N LEU A 57 -5.56 -14.14 3.12
CA LEU A 57 -6.87 -14.77 3.27
C LEU A 57 -6.72 -16.11 4.01
N SER A 58 -7.50 -16.33 5.06
CA SER A 58 -7.49 -17.58 5.82
C SER A 58 -8.25 -18.72 5.13
N SER A 59 -9.21 -18.39 4.26
CA SER A 59 -10.00 -19.36 3.48
C SER A 59 -9.73 -19.21 1.97
N GLN A 60 -9.42 -20.33 1.32
CA GLN A 60 -9.32 -20.42 -0.14
C GLN A 60 -10.57 -21.06 -0.78
N SER A 61 -11.70 -21.08 -0.04
CA SER A 61 -12.98 -21.53 -0.60
C SER A 61 -13.43 -20.58 -1.71
N GLY A 62 -14.24 -21.05 -2.66
CA GLY A 62 -14.75 -20.21 -3.76
C GLY A 62 -15.51 -18.95 -3.30
N GLU A 63 -15.94 -18.90 -2.03
CA GLU A 63 -16.58 -17.75 -1.39
C GLU A 63 -15.62 -16.56 -1.16
N SER A 64 -14.30 -16.77 -1.17
CA SER A 64 -13.31 -15.68 -1.07
C SER A 64 -12.89 -15.09 -2.41
N GLN A 65 -13.49 -15.53 -3.53
CA GLN A 65 -13.27 -14.93 -4.84
C GLN A 65 -13.63 -13.44 -4.84
N GLY A 66 -12.63 -12.60 -5.15
CA GLY A 66 -12.74 -11.15 -5.20
C GLY A 66 -12.15 -10.43 -3.99
N LEU A 67 -11.96 -11.11 -2.85
CA LEU A 67 -11.35 -10.51 -1.65
C LEU A 67 -9.84 -10.29 -1.79
N GLU A 68 -9.21 -10.95 -2.76
CA GLU A 68 -7.83 -10.69 -3.15
C GLU A 68 -7.62 -9.31 -3.81
N LYS A 69 -8.70 -8.70 -4.31
CA LYS A 69 -8.64 -7.36 -4.90
C LYS A 69 -8.63 -6.31 -3.79
N THR A 70 -7.52 -5.59 -3.70
CA THR A 70 -7.37 -4.51 -2.73
C THR A 70 -8.01 -3.23 -3.22
N MET A 71 -8.38 -2.36 -2.27
CA MET A 71 -8.87 -1.02 -2.59
C MET A 71 -7.85 -0.22 -3.40
N PHE A 72 -6.54 -0.41 -3.14
CA PHE A 72 -5.46 0.22 -3.89
C PHE A 72 -5.55 -0.13 -5.38
N LEU A 73 -5.62 -1.43 -5.70
CA LEU A 73 -5.70 -1.88 -7.09
C LEU A 73 -7.02 -1.49 -7.75
N ARG A 74 -8.14 -1.54 -7.02
CA ARG A 74 -9.44 -1.10 -7.54
C ARG A 74 -9.43 0.39 -7.92
N LEU A 75 -8.86 1.25 -7.08
CA LEU A 75 -8.76 2.68 -7.37
C LEU A 75 -7.85 2.94 -8.58
N ALA A 76 -6.70 2.27 -8.66
CA ALA A 76 -5.83 2.34 -9.83
C ALA A 76 -6.58 1.96 -11.13
N ASN A 77 -7.32 0.85 -11.11
CA ASN A 77 -8.12 0.41 -12.26
C ASN A 77 -9.30 1.36 -12.58
N ALA A 78 -9.74 2.17 -11.62
CA ALA A 78 -10.79 3.17 -11.81
C ALA A 78 -10.26 4.53 -12.32
N GLY A 79 -8.95 4.63 -12.63
CA GLY A 79 -8.32 5.85 -13.17
C GLY A 79 -7.61 6.71 -12.13
N ALA A 80 -7.47 6.26 -10.88
CA ALA A 80 -6.60 6.90 -9.90
C ALA A 80 -5.17 6.34 -10.02
N ASP A 81 -4.46 6.78 -11.06
CA ASP A 81 -3.11 6.27 -11.36
C ASP A 81 -2.13 6.48 -10.18
N PRO A 82 -1.48 5.41 -9.68
CA PRO A 82 -0.56 5.54 -8.57
C PRO A 82 0.74 6.22 -8.99
N VAL A 83 1.24 7.10 -8.13
CA VAL A 83 2.53 7.77 -8.33
C VAL A 83 3.64 6.88 -7.78
N MET A 84 4.50 6.36 -8.67
CA MET A 84 5.65 5.54 -8.27
C MET A 84 6.79 6.42 -7.73
N LEU A 85 7.16 6.21 -6.47
CA LEU A 85 8.40 6.74 -5.91
C LEU A 85 9.57 5.92 -6.43
N ARG A 86 10.54 6.59 -7.08
CA ARG A 86 11.59 5.90 -7.85
C ARG A 86 12.89 5.70 -7.09
N THR A 87 13.24 6.57 -6.16
CA THR A 87 14.54 6.49 -5.48
C THR A 87 14.46 5.64 -4.22
N GLN A 88 15.27 4.57 -4.15
CA GLN A 88 15.38 3.71 -2.98
C GLN A 88 16.59 4.12 -2.12
N TYR A 89 16.41 4.08 -0.80
CA TYR A 89 17.42 4.50 0.18
C TYR A 89 17.72 3.41 1.23
N ARG A 90 17.36 2.14 0.96
CA ARG A 90 17.44 1.06 1.94
C ARG A 90 18.68 0.17 1.77
N CYS A 91 18.89 -0.40 0.59
CA CYS A 91 19.88 -1.46 0.39
C CYS A 91 20.92 -1.10 -0.69
N HIS A 92 22.05 -1.80 -0.67
CA HIS A 92 23.11 -1.65 -1.67
C HIS A 92 22.57 -1.94 -3.09
N PRO A 93 23.05 -1.24 -4.14
CA PRO A 93 22.61 -1.43 -5.53
C PRO A 93 22.54 -2.87 -6.02
N SER A 94 23.46 -3.74 -5.59
CA SER A 94 23.42 -5.17 -5.99
C SER A 94 22.16 -5.90 -5.49
N ILE A 95 21.64 -5.54 -4.31
CA ILE A 95 20.42 -6.13 -3.73
C ILE A 95 19.19 -5.54 -4.42
N SER A 96 19.14 -4.19 -4.54
CA SER A 96 17.99 -3.51 -5.16
C SER A 96 17.81 -3.89 -6.63
N HIS A 97 18.91 -4.16 -7.33
CA HIS A 97 18.93 -4.50 -8.76
C HIS A 97 18.06 -5.71 -9.11
N ILE A 98 18.03 -6.74 -8.25
CA ILE A 98 17.23 -7.96 -8.47
C ILE A 98 15.74 -7.59 -8.48
N SER A 99 15.25 -6.92 -7.43
CA SER A 99 13.85 -6.50 -7.34
C SER A 99 13.48 -5.51 -8.43
N ASN A 100 14.36 -4.56 -8.74
CA ASN A 100 14.15 -3.55 -9.78
C ASN A 100 13.93 -4.19 -11.16
N SER A 101 14.75 -5.20 -11.48
CA SER A 101 14.67 -5.91 -12.76
C SER A 101 13.43 -6.80 -12.85
N LEU A 102 13.10 -7.51 -11.77
CA LEU A 102 11.99 -8.46 -11.76
C LEU A 102 10.61 -7.82 -11.69
N PHE A 103 10.45 -6.74 -10.89
CA PHE A 103 9.12 -6.21 -10.55
C PHE A 103 8.87 -4.78 -11.03
N TYR A 104 9.92 -3.98 -11.18
CA TYR A 104 9.77 -2.53 -11.43
C TYR A 104 10.22 -2.09 -12.83
N GLY A 105 10.71 -3.02 -13.67
CA GLY A 105 11.11 -2.75 -15.04
C GLY A 105 12.29 -1.77 -15.15
N GLY A 106 13.21 -1.81 -14.18
CA GLY A 106 14.38 -0.91 -14.15
C GLY A 106 14.07 0.53 -13.76
N ARG A 107 12.86 0.84 -13.28
CA ARG A 107 12.42 2.21 -12.95
C ARG A 107 12.89 2.69 -11.57
N LEU A 108 13.35 1.81 -10.68
CA LEU A 108 13.95 2.22 -9.41
C LEU A 108 15.37 2.75 -9.61
N GLN A 109 15.75 3.71 -8.78
CA GLN A 109 17.05 4.39 -8.76
C GLN A 109 17.64 4.28 -7.37
N ASP A 110 18.96 4.13 -7.26
CA ASP A 110 19.63 4.08 -5.97
C ASP A 110 19.97 5.49 -5.49
N GLY A 111 19.61 5.82 -4.24
CA GLY A 111 20.00 7.08 -3.62
C GLY A 111 21.50 7.14 -3.31
N ALA A 112 22.08 8.34 -3.27
CA ALA A 112 23.52 8.51 -3.00
C ALA A 112 23.98 7.83 -1.69
N ALA A 113 23.13 7.80 -0.67
CA ALA A 113 23.44 7.23 0.65
C ALA A 113 23.57 5.70 0.68
N VAL A 114 23.16 4.98 -0.38
CA VAL A 114 23.20 3.51 -0.42
C VAL A 114 24.26 2.94 -1.35
N VAL A 115 24.89 3.78 -2.19
CA VAL A 115 25.93 3.34 -3.13
C VAL A 115 27.11 2.71 -2.40
N ASP A 116 27.48 3.28 -1.24
CA ASP A 116 28.62 2.81 -0.44
C ASP A 116 28.21 1.88 0.71
N ARG A 117 26.95 1.41 0.76
CA ARG A 117 26.55 0.45 1.79
C ARG A 117 27.20 -0.91 1.52
N PRO A 118 27.68 -1.62 2.55
CA PRO A 118 28.08 -3.00 2.35
C PRO A 118 26.88 -3.83 1.86
N PRO A 119 27.09 -4.77 0.91
CA PRO A 119 26.06 -5.71 0.47
C PRO A 119 25.67 -6.70 1.58
#